data_AF-A0A9E4EA62-F1
#
_entry.id   AF-A0A9E4EA62-F1
#
_cell.length_a   1.000
_cell.length_b   1.000
_cell.length_c   1.000
_cell.angle_alpha   90.00
_cell.angle_beta   90.00
_cell.angle_gamma   90.00
#
_symmetry.space_group_name_H-M   'P 1'
#
loop_
_entity.id
_entity.type
_entity.pdbx_description
1 polymer ?
#
loop_
_entity_poly.entity_id
_entity_poly.type
_entity_poly.pdbx_seq_one_letter_code
_entity_poly.pdbx_strand_id
1 'polypeptide(L)'
;MLPSESVFDHLRFDPTQGTVIRDPPGAGYGYWTGGHKVSFDKQSNQFVLFYRERTPLEKGRGGRCALATSTDGIEFTDVWSATKDEFAASSIEVGHCVRGLDGRWKFYVSYEVEGARYWRIDLLEGEELDSISVQGRRTVFQPQAFGQQSLKDPVVYVSDSEYFVFVAGGSRSAPRQDGDTTYVGGGDATFLASSSDGKYFTSIRRVFEPPNNDTWHGRRARINSVIKENDGWLALYDGGRGFYDTYEEWCGLAWSEDGNKFERLAQDQPWVRSPFGCVRYVYAQDSGAHVYFYYEYTREDGSHDLRVSVVNRR
;
A
#
# COMPACT_ATOMS: atom_id res chain seq x y z
N MET A 1 17.03 -6.78 19.99
CA MET A 1 16.73 -8.20 19.64
C MET A 1 15.34 -8.19 19.04
N LEU A 2 15.11 -8.83 17.89
CA LEU A 2 13.79 -8.76 17.27
C LEU A 2 12.72 -9.43 18.16
N PRO A 3 11.53 -8.84 18.29
CA PRO A 3 10.43 -9.48 19.00
C PRO A 3 10.02 -10.77 18.26
N SER A 4 9.54 -11.76 19.01
CA SER A 4 8.89 -12.92 18.43
C SER A 4 7.59 -12.50 17.72
N GLU A 5 7.24 -13.13 16.60
CA GLU A 5 5.95 -12.90 15.91
C GLU A 5 4.76 -13.04 16.86
N SER A 6 4.83 -13.99 17.81
CA SER A 6 3.75 -14.26 18.76
C SER A 6 3.41 -13.10 19.70
N VAL A 7 4.30 -12.11 19.85
CA VAL A 7 4.00 -10.88 20.59
C VAL A 7 2.81 -10.14 19.94
N PHE A 8 2.67 -10.26 18.63
CA PHE A 8 1.63 -9.62 17.84
C PHE A 8 0.39 -10.50 17.64
N ASP A 9 0.27 -11.63 18.37
CA ASP A 9 -0.91 -12.50 18.23
C ASP A 9 -2.20 -11.80 18.67
N HIS A 10 -2.09 -10.79 19.53
CA HIS A 10 -3.21 -9.95 19.92
C HIS A 10 -3.79 -9.10 18.78
N LEU A 11 -3.05 -8.95 17.68
CA LEU A 11 -3.47 -8.24 16.46
C LEU A 11 -3.97 -9.19 15.37
N ARG A 12 -3.93 -10.51 15.58
CA ARG A 12 -4.42 -11.46 14.57
C ARG A 12 -5.92 -11.27 14.34
N PHE A 13 -6.32 -11.49 13.10
CA PHE A 13 -7.71 -11.54 12.67
C PHE A 13 -7.91 -12.74 11.74
N ASP A 14 -9.14 -13.26 11.69
CA ASP A 14 -9.55 -14.24 10.70
C ASP A 14 -10.06 -13.51 9.45
N PRO A 15 -9.36 -13.60 8.30
CA PRO A 15 -9.76 -12.88 7.09
C PRO A 15 -11.06 -13.42 6.47
N THR A 16 -11.47 -14.64 6.83
CA THR A 16 -12.74 -15.22 6.35
C THR A 16 -13.96 -14.58 7.01
N GLN A 17 -13.76 -13.95 8.18
CA GLN A 17 -14.79 -13.25 8.95
C GLN A 17 -14.77 -11.73 8.73
N GLY A 18 -13.90 -11.21 7.85
CA GLY A 18 -13.86 -9.79 7.53
C GLY A 18 -15.13 -9.31 6.85
N THR A 19 -15.54 -8.07 7.16
CA THR A 19 -16.66 -7.40 6.51
C THR A 19 -16.21 -6.91 5.14
N VAL A 20 -16.94 -7.27 4.09
CA VAL A 20 -16.72 -6.74 2.73
C VAL A 20 -17.15 -5.28 2.71
N ILE A 21 -16.26 -4.38 2.30
CA ILE A 21 -16.55 -2.94 2.18
C ILE A 21 -16.73 -2.51 0.71
N ARG A 22 -16.11 -3.23 -0.23
CA ARG A 22 -16.33 -3.06 -1.67
C ARG A 22 -16.18 -4.40 -2.39
N ASP A 23 -17.16 -4.71 -3.23
CA ASP A 23 -17.08 -5.83 -4.18
C ASP A 23 -16.17 -5.50 -5.37
N PRO A 24 -15.58 -6.53 -6.03
CA PRO A 24 -14.93 -6.37 -7.32
C PRO A 24 -15.94 -5.95 -8.41
N PRO A 25 -15.51 -5.25 -9.46
CA PRO A 25 -16.40 -4.83 -10.56
C PRO A 25 -16.88 -5.98 -11.46
N GLY A 26 -16.49 -7.22 -11.16
CA GLY A 26 -16.88 -8.43 -11.88
C GLY A 26 -16.39 -9.69 -11.16
N ALA A 27 -16.76 -10.85 -11.70
CA ALA A 27 -16.41 -12.16 -11.17
C ALA A 27 -15.22 -12.77 -11.93
N GLY A 28 -14.36 -13.49 -11.22
CA GLY A 28 -13.20 -14.17 -11.81
C GLY A 28 -11.85 -13.47 -11.60
N TYR A 29 -10.78 -14.21 -11.92
CA TYR A 29 -9.41 -13.72 -11.88
C TYR A 29 -9.23 -12.41 -12.67
N GLY A 30 -8.53 -11.44 -12.07
CA GLY A 30 -8.23 -10.14 -12.67
C GLY A 30 -9.24 -9.04 -12.35
N TYR A 31 -10.41 -9.37 -11.80
CA TYR A 31 -11.31 -8.37 -11.22
C TYR A 31 -10.97 -8.12 -9.77
N TRP A 32 -10.57 -6.89 -9.45
CA TRP A 32 -10.13 -6.52 -8.11
C TRP A 32 -10.70 -5.17 -7.70
N THR A 33 -11.09 -5.09 -6.44
CA THR A 33 -11.23 -3.81 -5.74
C THR A 33 -10.25 -3.79 -4.57
N GLY A 34 -9.40 -2.77 -4.52
CA GLY A 34 -8.30 -2.74 -3.56
C GLY A 34 -7.30 -1.62 -3.81
N GLY A 35 -6.01 -1.91 -3.65
CA GLY A 35 -4.91 -0.94 -3.71
C GLY A 35 -5.10 0.19 -2.70
N HIS A 36 -5.77 -0.11 -1.60
CA HIS A 36 -6.36 0.87 -0.70
C HIS A 36 -5.37 1.40 0.32
N LYS A 37 -5.68 2.58 0.85
CA LYS A 37 -5.12 3.12 2.09
C LYS A 37 -6.22 3.90 2.80
N VAL A 38 -6.20 3.87 4.11
CA VAL A 38 -7.20 4.56 4.94
C VAL A 38 -6.51 5.54 5.86
N SER A 39 -7.06 6.74 6.01
CA SER A 39 -6.64 7.67 7.06
C SER A 39 -7.81 7.91 8.01
N PHE A 40 -7.51 8.34 9.23
CA PHE A 40 -8.51 8.82 10.19
C PHE A 40 -8.21 10.27 10.52
N ASP A 41 -9.08 11.17 10.07
CA ASP A 41 -8.98 12.60 10.34
C ASP A 41 -9.63 12.91 11.69
N LYS A 42 -8.81 13.22 12.70
CA LYS A 42 -9.26 13.54 14.06
C LYS A 42 -10.10 14.83 14.11
N GLN A 43 -9.89 15.77 13.19
CA GLN A 43 -10.61 17.04 13.19
C GLN A 43 -12.07 16.86 12.79
N SER A 44 -12.30 16.07 11.75
CA SER A 44 -13.64 15.77 11.25
C SER A 44 -14.24 14.46 11.79
N ASN A 45 -13.47 13.69 12.57
CA ASN A 45 -13.83 12.37 13.12
C ASN A 45 -14.32 11.40 12.02
N GLN A 46 -13.58 11.36 10.91
CA GLN A 46 -13.93 10.56 9.73
C GLN A 46 -12.76 9.73 9.23
N PHE A 47 -13.07 8.52 8.79
CA PHE A 47 -12.20 7.69 7.97
C PHE A 47 -12.26 8.19 6.53
N VAL A 48 -11.12 8.21 5.85
CA VAL A 48 -11.01 8.46 4.41
C VAL A 48 -10.29 7.31 3.75
N LEU A 49 -11.02 6.58 2.91
CA LEU A 49 -10.54 5.45 2.14
C LEU A 49 -10.18 5.90 0.73
N PHE A 50 -8.97 5.63 0.28
CA PHE A 50 -8.68 5.47 -1.14
C PHE A 50 -8.89 4.00 -1.53
N TYR A 51 -9.50 3.75 -2.69
CA TYR A 51 -9.46 2.44 -3.33
C TYR A 51 -9.45 2.59 -4.86
N ARG A 52 -9.09 1.50 -5.55
CA ARG A 52 -9.16 1.38 -7.00
C ARG A 52 -9.85 0.11 -7.45
N GLU A 53 -10.33 0.14 -8.67
CA GLU A 53 -10.97 -0.96 -9.36
C GLU A 53 -10.14 -1.37 -10.58
N ARG A 54 -10.01 -2.68 -10.76
CA ARG A 54 -9.31 -3.28 -11.88
C ARG A 54 -10.14 -4.36 -12.53
N THR A 55 -9.97 -4.46 -13.84
CA THR A 55 -10.50 -5.50 -14.71
C THR A 55 -9.38 -6.42 -15.21
N PRO A 56 -9.73 -7.61 -15.74
CA PRO A 56 -8.78 -8.50 -16.40
C PRO A 56 -7.97 -7.79 -17.50
N LEU A 57 -6.72 -8.23 -17.72
CA LEU A 57 -5.76 -7.53 -18.57
C LEU A 57 -6.26 -7.35 -20.01
N GLU A 58 -6.95 -8.35 -20.54
CA GLU A 58 -7.57 -8.34 -21.87
C GLU A 58 -8.72 -7.34 -22.01
N LYS A 59 -9.25 -6.83 -20.88
CA LYS A 59 -10.26 -5.77 -20.83
C LYS A 59 -9.66 -4.40 -20.48
N GLY A 60 -8.34 -4.33 -20.29
CA GLY A 60 -7.59 -3.12 -19.90
C GLY A 60 -7.07 -3.17 -18.46
N ARG A 61 -6.00 -2.41 -18.19
CA ARG A 61 -5.40 -2.26 -16.84
C ARG A 61 -6.08 -1.16 -16.02
N GLY A 62 -6.03 -1.33 -14.69
CA GLY A 62 -6.55 -0.46 -13.60
C GLY A 62 -7.24 0.82 -14.04
N GLY A 63 -8.56 0.88 -13.89
CA GLY A 63 -9.41 1.83 -14.61
C GLY A 63 -9.89 3.01 -13.80
N ARG A 64 -10.50 2.76 -12.64
CA ARG A 64 -11.14 3.77 -11.79
C ARG A 64 -10.50 3.76 -10.41
N CYS A 65 -10.42 4.93 -9.78
CA CYS A 65 -10.19 5.05 -8.35
C CYS A 65 -11.18 6.01 -7.71
N ALA A 66 -11.31 5.92 -6.39
CA ALA A 66 -12.22 6.75 -5.62
C ALA A 66 -11.66 7.11 -4.24
N LEU A 67 -12.18 8.19 -3.68
CA LEU A 67 -12.09 8.50 -2.26
C LEU A 67 -13.48 8.34 -1.66
N ALA A 68 -13.55 7.69 -0.50
CA ALA A 68 -14.78 7.46 0.23
C ALA A 68 -14.62 7.82 1.71
N THR A 69 -15.69 8.30 2.35
CA THR A 69 -15.68 8.65 3.77
C THR A 69 -16.56 7.72 4.58
N SER A 70 -16.21 7.56 5.86
CA SER A 70 -16.98 6.75 6.83
C SER A 70 -16.84 7.33 8.24
N THR A 71 -17.87 7.17 9.06
CA THR A 71 -17.83 7.51 10.49
C THR A 71 -17.48 6.33 11.39
N ASP A 72 -17.58 5.09 10.87
CA ASP A 72 -17.36 3.86 11.64
C ASP A 72 -16.21 2.99 11.09
N GLY A 73 -15.63 3.35 9.95
CA GLY A 73 -14.55 2.60 9.31
C GLY A 73 -15.02 1.32 8.62
N ILE A 74 -16.32 1.16 8.41
CA ILE A 74 -16.94 -0.03 7.80
C ILE A 74 -17.82 0.40 6.63
N GLU A 75 -18.79 1.27 6.88
CA GLU A 75 -19.73 1.75 5.88
C GLU A 75 -19.18 3.01 5.21
N PHE A 76 -18.73 2.89 3.96
CA PHE A 76 -18.10 3.99 3.20
C PHE A 76 -19.00 4.54 2.10
N THR A 77 -19.05 5.87 1.98
CA THR A 77 -19.71 6.59 0.88
C THR A 77 -18.67 7.26 -0.01
N ASP A 78 -18.71 6.99 -1.31
CA ASP A 78 -17.82 7.64 -2.28
C ASP A 78 -18.13 9.14 -2.37
N VAL A 79 -17.11 9.98 -2.27
CA VAL A 79 -17.21 11.45 -2.35
C VAL A 79 -16.43 12.04 -3.52
N TRP A 80 -15.53 11.25 -4.11
CA TRP A 80 -14.71 11.64 -5.25
C TRP A 80 -14.33 10.41 -6.06
N SER A 81 -14.20 10.54 -7.38
CA SER A 81 -13.65 9.47 -8.22
C SER A 81 -12.99 10.03 -9.47
N ALA A 82 -12.07 9.25 -10.05
CA ALA A 82 -11.47 9.54 -11.34
C ALA A 82 -11.12 8.26 -12.08
N THR A 83 -10.96 8.41 -13.38
CA THR A 83 -10.54 7.37 -14.33
C THR A 83 -9.09 7.55 -14.75
N LYS A 84 -8.47 6.47 -15.24
CA LYS A 84 -7.11 6.51 -15.77
C LYS A 84 -6.96 7.51 -16.94
N ASP A 85 -8.02 7.71 -17.73
CA ASP A 85 -8.01 8.63 -18.87
C ASP A 85 -7.90 10.08 -18.37
N GLU A 86 -8.59 10.44 -17.28
CA GLU A 86 -8.44 11.76 -16.63
C GLU A 86 -7.03 11.99 -16.08
N PHE A 87 -6.36 10.92 -15.64
CA PHE A 87 -4.95 10.95 -15.22
C PHE A 87 -3.95 10.97 -16.38
N ALA A 88 -4.39 10.73 -17.62
CA ALA A 88 -3.52 10.36 -18.75
C ALA A 88 -2.57 9.20 -18.35
N ALA A 89 -3.18 8.12 -17.86
CA ALA A 89 -2.51 6.96 -17.29
C ALA A 89 -2.86 5.67 -18.03
N SER A 90 -1.88 4.77 -18.17
CA SER A 90 -2.10 3.40 -18.63
C SER A 90 -2.82 2.55 -17.57
N SER A 91 -2.59 2.83 -16.29
CA SER A 91 -3.18 2.13 -15.15
C SER A 91 -3.03 2.97 -13.87
N ILE A 92 -4.07 2.99 -13.03
CA ILE A 92 -4.01 3.56 -11.67
C ILE A 92 -3.58 2.47 -10.68
N GLU A 93 -2.63 2.80 -9.81
CA GLU A 93 -2.12 1.96 -8.72
C GLU A 93 -2.64 2.48 -7.37
N VAL A 94 -1.90 2.28 -6.28
CA VAL A 94 -2.27 2.69 -4.92
C VAL A 94 -2.17 4.21 -4.75
N GLY A 95 -3.02 4.74 -3.87
CA GLY A 95 -2.99 6.10 -3.38
C GLY A 95 -3.33 6.18 -1.89
N HIS A 96 -3.10 7.35 -1.29
CA HIS A 96 -3.36 7.63 0.12
C HIS A 96 -3.73 9.11 0.27
N CYS A 97 -4.94 9.37 0.79
CA CYS A 97 -5.42 10.71 1.10
C CYS A 97 -5.33 10.97 2.60
N VAL A 98 -4.69 12.07 2.98
CA VAL A 98 -4.50 12.49 4.38
C VAL A 98 -4.82 13.96 4.54
N ARG A 99 -5.18 14.36 5.76
CA ARG A 99 -5.24 15.77 6.16
C ARG A 99 -3.81 16.30 6.33
N GLY A 100 -3.46 17.36 5.62
CA GLY A 100 -2.16 18.00 5.71
C GLY A 100 -2.01 18.93 6.93
N LEU A 101 -0.77 19.25 7.27
CA LEU A 101 -0.37 20.26 8.26
C LEU A 101 -0.94 21.66 7.97
N ASP A 102 -1.25 21.95 6.71
CA ASP A 102 -1.90 23.18 6.24
C ASP A 102 -3.44 23.11 6.29
N GLY A 103 -4.00 22.03 6.84
CA GLY A 103 -5.45 21.80 6.95
C GLY A 103 -6.11 21.33 5.64
N ARG A 104 -5.38 21.32 4.52
CA ARG A 104 -5.90 20.88 3.22
C ARG A 104 -5.81 19.37 3.08
N TRP A 105 -6.69 18.80 2.26
CA TRP A 105 -6.55 17.40 1.86
C TRP A 105 -5.37 17.25 0.90
N LYS A 106 -4.53 16.26 1.16
CA LYS A 106 -3.41 15.87 0.30
C LYS A 106 -3.61 14.43 -0.14
N PHE A 107 -3.85 14.24 -1.43
CA PHE A 107 -4.06 12.95 -2.05
C PHE A 107 -2.86 12.56 -2.90
N TYR A 108 -2.05 11.62 -2.39
CA TYR A 108 -0.91 11.05 -3.10
C TYR A 108 -1.39 9.84 -3.87
N VAL A 109 -1.15 9.79 -5.18
CA VAL A 109 -1.59 8.69 -6.04
C VAL A 109 -0.49 8.27 -6.98
N SER A 110 -0.26 6.96 -7.06
CA SER A 110 0.64 6.36 -8.04
C SER A 110 -0.11 5.84 -9.26
N TYR A 111 0.45 6.06 -10.44
CA TYR A 111 -0.09 5.58 -11.70
C TYR A 111 1.01 5.42 -12.75
N GLU A 112 0.76 4.56 -13.74
CA GLU A 112 1.65 4.34 -14.88
C GLU A 112 1.33 5.41 -15.90
N VAL A 113 2.31 6.27 -16.21
CA VAL A 113 2.11 7.37 -17.16
C VAL A 113 1.80 6.79 -18.54
N GLU A 114 0.76 7.31 -19.21
CA GLU A 114 0.37 6.83 -20.54
C GLU A 114 1.52 6.97 -21.55
N GLY A 115 1.71 5.95 -22.38
CA GLY A 115 2.80 5.89 -23.35
C GLY A 115 4.20 5.73 -22.74
N ALA A 116 4.32 5.76 -21.41
CA ALA A 116 5.55 5.47 -20.70
C ALA A 116 5.47 4.10 -20.00
N ARG A 117 6.63 3.59 -19.57
CA ARG A 117 6.76 2.29 -18.88
C ARG A 117 7.29 2.47 -17.46
N TYR A 118 6.84 3.53 -16.79
CA TYR A 118 7.20 3.80 -15.40
C TYR A 118 6.04 4.35 -14.58
N TRP A 119 6.09 4.05 -13.29
CA TRP A 119 5.18 4.58 -12.28
C TRP A 119 5.81 5.79 -11.61
N ARG A 120 5.00 6.82 -11.39
CA ARG A 120 5.34 7.98 -10.56
C ARG A 120 4.26 8.20 -9.51
N ILE A 121 4.52 9.10 -8.56
CA ILE A 121 3.52 9.56 -7.60
C ILE A 121 3.29 11.05 -7.80
N ASP A 122 2.02 11.40 -7.99
CA ASP A 122 1.55 12.78 -8.00
C ASP A 122 0.75 13.08 -6.73
N LEU A 123 0.73 14.35 -6.36
CA LEU A 123 -0.08 14.94 -5.30
C LEU A 123 -1.20 15.76 -5.90
N LEU A 124 -2.42 15.54 -5.43
CA LEU A 124 -3.58 16.39 -5.66
C LEU A 124 -3.98 17.02 -4.33
N GLU A 125 -4.51 18.24 -4.38
CA GLU A 125 -4.88 18.98 -3.18
C GLU A 125 -6.27 19.61 -3.32
N GLY A 126 -6.99 19.70 -2.21
CA GLY A 126 -8.34 20.27 -2.13
C GLY A 126 -8.59 20.83 -0.73
N GLU A 127 -9.52 21.76 -0.61
CA GLU A 127 -10.05 22.16 0.71
C GLU A 127 -11.01 21.08 1.22
N GLU A 128 -11.89 20.62 0.32
CA GLU A 128 -12.79 19.48 0.51
C GLU A 128 -12.40 18.32 -0.42
N LEU A 129 -12.77 17.09 -0.06
CA LEU A 129 -12.42 15.89 -0.83
C LEU A 129 -13.04 15.90 -2.25
N ASP A 130 -14.28 16.34 -2.38
CA ASP A 130 -15.01 16.42 -3.65
C ASP A 130 -14.50 17.54 -4.59
N SER A 131 -13.79 18.53 -4.03
CA SER A 131 -13.18 19.64 -4.77
C SER A 131 -11.84 19.29 -5.44
N ILE A 132 -11.28 18.11 -5.17
CA ILE A 132 -9.98 17.70 -5.70
C ILE A 132 -10.05 17.56 -7.22
N SER A 133 -9.14 18.24 -7.93
CA SER A 133 -9.07 18.19 -9.40
C SER A 133 -7.85 17.41 -9.89
N VAL A 134 -8.08 16.41 -10.76
CA VAL A 134 -7.01 15.64 -11.42
C VAL A 134 -6.10 16.53 -12.26
N GLN A 135 -6.64 17.59 -12.87
CA GLN A 135 -5.85 18.53 -13.67
C GLN A 135 -4.84 19.32 -12.82
N GLY A 136 -5.13 19.52 -11.53
CA GLY A 136 -4.24 20.23 -10.60
C GLY A 136 -3.09 19.38 -10.04
N ARG A 137 -2.92 18.13 -10.49
CA ARG A 137 -1.93 17.20 -9.95
C ARG A 137 -0.50 17.68 -10.17
N ARG A 138 0.35 17.48 -9.17
CA ARG A 138 1.77 17.81 -9.19
C ARG A 138 2.60 16.57 -8.93
N THR A 139 3.57 16.25 -9.78
CA THR A 139 4.52 15.17 -9.51
C THR A 139 5.39 15.49 -8.30
N VAL A 140 5.37 14.61 -7.30
CA VAL A 140 6.15 14.73 -6.06
C VAL A 140 7.23 13.63 -5.95
N PHE A 141 7.05 12.50 -6.63
CA PHE A 141 8.11 11.50 -6.81
C PHE A 141 8.29 11.16 -8.29
N GLN A 142 9.21 11.85 -8.96
CA GLN A 142 9.70 11.45 -10.27
C GLN A 142 10.81 10.39 -10.08
N PRO A 143 10.61 9.12 -10.47
CA PRO A 143 11.51 8.03 -10.08
C PRO A 143 12.95 8.21 -10.59
N GLN A 144 13.14 8.75 -11.79
CA GLN A 144 14.47 8.95 -12.37
C GLN A 144 15.30 9.99 -11.60
N ALA A 145 14.67 10.95 -10.91
CA ALA A 145 15.36 11.91 -10.05
C ALA A 145 16.04 11.23 -8.85
N PHE A 146 15.59 10.02 -8.50
CA PHE A 146 16.14 9.20 -7.40
C PHE A 146 16.90 7.96 -7.91
N GLY A 147 17.19 7.88 -9.21
CA GLY A 147 17.84 6.71 -9.81
C GLY A 147 16.99 5.44 -9.75
N GLN A 148 15.66 5.58 -9.71
CA GLN A 148 14.72 4.46 -9.76
C GLN A 148 14.05 4.38 -11.13
N GLN A 149 13.69 3.16 -11.55
CA GLN A 149 12.86 2.98 -12.75
C GLN A 149 11.41 3.38 -12.49
N SER A 150 10.90 3.12 -11.28
CA SER A 150 9.52 3.40 -10.88
C SER A 150 9.45 3.60 -9.38
N LEU A 151 8.53 4.46 -8.95
CA LEU A 151 8.14 4.67 -7.56
C LEU A 151 6.61 4.60 -7.50
N LYS A 152 6.08 3.77 -6.63
CA LYS A 152 4.64 3.48 -6.50
C LYS A 152 4.25 3.25 -5.04
N ASP A 153 2.96 3.04 -4.81
CA ASP A 153 2.41 2.60 -3.54
C ASP A 153 2.74 3.52 -2.35
N PRO A 154 2.37 4.82 -2.41
CA PRO A 154 2.62 5.75 -1.32
C PRO A 154 1.86 5.35 -0.05
N VAL A 155 2.55 5.32 1.08
CA VAL A 155 1.95 5.24 2.42
C VAL A 155 2.40 6.45 3.22
N VAL A 156 1.45 7.30 3.59
CA VAL A 156 1.71 8.62 4.14
C VAL A 156 1.32 8.66 5.61
N TYR A 157 2.24 9.10 6.44
CA TYR A 157 2.00 9.44 7.84
C TYR A 157 2.35 10.91 8.06
N VAL A 158 1.47 11.62 8.77
CA VAL A 158 1.66 13.05 9.09
C VAL A 158 1.85 13.15 10.59
N SER A 159 3.02 13.65 11.01
CA SER A 159 3.28 14.01 12.41
C SER A 159 2.80 15.44 12.68
N ASP A 160 3.14 16.02 13.82
CA ASP A 160 2.80 17.43 14.11
C ASP A 160 3.55 18.44 13.22
N SER A 161 4.65 18.03 12.58
CA SER A 161 5.52 18.94 11.82
C SER A 161 6.10 18.38 10.52
N GLU A 162 5.89 17.10 10.21
CA GLU A 162 6.55 16.44 9.09
C GLU A 162 5.67 15.35 8.45
N TYR A 163 5.85 15.15 7.16
CA TYR A 163 5.30 14.05 6.40
C TYR A 163 6.35 12.95 6.27
N PHE A 164 5.96 11.72 6.56
CA PHE A 164 6.74 10.52 6.30
C PHE A 164 6.04 9.70 5.23
N VAL A 165 6.71 9.46 4.10
CA VAL A 165 6.12 8.75 2.96
C VAL A 165 6.94 7.52 2.65
N PHE A 166 6.36 6.34 2.87
CA PHE A 166 6.90 5.10 2.36
C PHE A 166 6.49 4.95 0.89
N VAL A 167 7.42 4.51 0.04
CA VAL A 167 7.19 4.25 -1.39
C VAL A 167 7.90 2.96 -1.80
N ALA A 168 7.27 2.19 -2.67
CA ALA A 168 7.88 1.00 -3.26
C ALA A 168 8.67 1.36 -4.53
N GLY A 169 9.88 0.81 -4.65
CA GLY A 169 10.75 0.95 -5.82
C GLY A 169 11.62 -0.29 -6.04
N GLY A 170 12.63 -0.20 -6.89
CA GLY A 170 13.52 -1.32 -7.17
C GLY A 170 14.45 -1.67 -6.01
N SER A 171 14.59 -2.96 -5.73
CA SER A 171 15.64 -3.46 -4.83
C SER A 171 17.04 -3.27 -5.43
N ARG A 172 18.09 -3.36 -4.60
CA ARG A 172 19.48 -3.28 -5.10
C ARG A 172 19.92 -4.52 -5.88
N SER A 173 19.27 -5.65 -5.62
CA SER A 173 19.72 -6.95 -6.11
C SER A 173 19.36 -7.12 -7.59
N ALA A 174 20.36 -6.96 -8.44
CA ALA A 174 20.26 -7.33 -9.85
C ALA A 174 20.17 -8.87 -9.99
N PRO A 175 19.70 -9.38 -11.14
CA PRO A 175 19.89 -10.78 -11.51
C PRO A 175 21.35 -11.20 -11.33
N ARG A 176 21.58 -12.35 -10.69
CA ARG A 176 22.93 -12.91 -10.48
C ARG A 176 23.27 -13.82 -11.65
N GLN A 177 24.49 -13.68 -12.19
CA GLN A 177 25.02 -14.58 -13.21
C GLN A 177 26.02 -15.57 -12.60
N ASP A 178 25.94 -16.84 -13.00
CA ASP A 178 26.89 -17.91 -12.65
C ASP A 178 27.15 -18.75 -13.90
N GLY A 179 28.30 -18.51 -14.55
CA GLY A 179 28.57 -19.02 -15.90
C GLY A 179 27.48 -18.59 -16.89
N ASP A 180 26.87 -19.58 -17.55
CA ASP A 180 25.77 -19.38 -18.51
C ASP A 180 24.39 -19.34 -17.85
N THR A 181 24.31 -19.45 -16.51
CA THR A 181 23.04 -19.43 -15.78
C THR A 181 22.75 -18.04 -15.22
N THR A 182 21.55 -17.53 -15.48
CA THR A 182 21.04 -16.27 -14.89
C THR A 182 19.96 -16.57 -13.86
N TYR A 183 20.17 -16.12 -12.63
CA TYR A 183 19.22 -16.21 -11.54
C TYR A 183 18.45 -14.90 -11.40
N VAL A 184 17.17 -15.00 -11.11
CA VAL A 184 16.28 -13.84 -10.89
C VAL A 184 16.89 -12.93 -9.81
N GLY A 185 16.77 -11.62 -9.98
CA GLY A 185 17.19 -10.62 -9.00
C GLY A 185 16.15 -10.40 -7.90
N GLY A 186 16.31 -9.33 -7.13
CA GLY A 186 15.26 -8.83 -6.25
C GLY A 186 14.24 -8.00 -7.03
N GLY A 187 12.99 -8.04 -6.59
CA GLY A 187 11.91 -7.20 -7.12
C GLY A 187 11.83 -5.88 -6.36
N ASP A 188 10.72 -5.70 -5.64
CA ASP A 188 10.41 -4.44 -4.96
C ASP A 188 11.13 -4.31 -3.59
N ALA A 189 11.58 -3.10 -3.27
CA ALA A 189 12.03 -2.65 -1.95
C ALA A 189 11.21 -1.43 -1.48
N THR A 190 11.23 -1.15 -0.18
CA THR A 190 10.59 0.05 0.38
C THR A 190 11.62 1.14 0.67
N PHE A 191 11.26 2.35 0.30
CA PHE A 191 11.97 3.58 0.63
C PHE A 191 11.10 4.46 1.52
N LEU A 192 11.74 5.30 2.32
CA LEU A 192 11.13 6.33 3.16
C LEU A 192 11.65 7.70 2.70
N ALA A 193 10.75 8.65 2.54
CA ALA A 193 11.04 10.05 2.29
C ALA A 193 10.39 10.89 3.38
N SER A 194 10.96 12.06 3.66
CA SER A 194 10.33 13.03 4.55
C SER A 194 10.28 14.43 3.96
N SER A 195 9.33 15.23 4.42
CA SER A 195 9.07 16.59 3.92
C SER A 195 8.34 17.41 4.98
N SER A 196 8.62 18.70 5.09
CA SER A 196 7.89 19.61 5.98
C SER A 196 6.59 20.14 5.38
N ASP A 197 6.45 20.12 4.05
CA ASP A 197 5.26 20.64 3.34
C ASP A 197 4.45 19.54 2.63
N GLY A 198 5.00 18.32 2.55
CA GLY A 198 4.41 17.18 1.88
C GLY A 198 4.47 17.27 0.35
N LYS A 199 5.15 18.26 -0.20
CA LYS A 199 5.24 18.53 -1.65
C LYS A 199 6.67 18.39 -2.16
N TYR A 200 7.65 18.77 -1.35
CA TYR A 200 9.04 18.77 -1.73
C TYR A 200 9.82 17.70 -0.96
N PHE A 201 10.25 16.67 -1.69
CA PHE A 201 11.07 15.57 -1.19
C PHE A 201 12.42 15.60 -1.90
N THR A 202 13.50 15.84 -1.15
CA THR A 202 14.86 15.97 -1.71
C THR A 202 15.64 14.66 -1.72
N SER A 203 15.16 13.65 -0.98
CA SER A 203 15.81 12.36 -0.89
C SER A 203 14.82 11.25 -0.57
N ILE A 204 15.19 10.03 -0.94
CA ILE A 204 14.55 8.80 -0.46
C ILE A 204 15.63 7.91 0.16
N ARG A 205 15.31 7.27 1.28
CA ARG A 205 16.18 6.31 1.96
C ARG A 205 15.58 4.93 1.85
N ARG A 206 16.36 3.93 1.48
CA ARG A 206 15.87 2.54 1.49
C ARG A 206 15.80 2.03 2.93
N VAL A 207 14.65 1.48 3.32
CA VAL A 207 14.37 1.08 4.71
C VAL A 207 14.03 -0.40 4.86
N PHE A 208 13.67 -1.08 3.77
CA PHE A 208 13.32 -2.50 3.78
C PHE A 208 13.64 -3.16 2.44
N GLU A 209 14.38 -4.28 2.45
CA GLU A 209 14.85 -4.98 1.25
C GLU A 209 14.55 -6.47 1.28
N PRO A 210 14.19 -7.09 0.14
CA PRO A 210 14.00 -8.52 0.05
C PRO A 210 15.30 -9.28 0.38
N PRO A 211 15.23 -10.46 1.00
CA PRO A 211 16.43 -11.22 1.39
C PRO A 211 17.13 -11.89 0.18
N ASN A 212 16.50 -11.87 -1.00
CA ASN A 212 17.02 -12.40 -2.27
C ASN A 212 17.33 -13.90 -2.21
N ASN A 213 16.42 -14.65 -1.62
CA ASN A 213 16.43 -16.09 -1.55
C ASN A 213 15.12 -16.66 -2.13
N ASP A 214 14.89 -17.95 -1.93
CA ASP A 214 13.74 -18.66 -2.50
C ASP A 214 12.60 -18.90 -1.49
N THR A 215 12.56 -18.13 -0.40
CA THR A 215 11.41 -18.15 0.52
C THR A 215 10.20 -17.45 -0.10
N TRP A 216 9.03 -17.62 0.52
CA TRP A 216 7.77 -17.03 0.05
C TRP A 216 7.80 -15.50 -0.07
N HIS A 217 8.68 -14.81 0.67
CA HIS A 217 8.90 -13.36 0.61
C HIS A 217 10.26 -12.98 0.01
N GLY A 218 10.92 -13.90 -0.69
CA GLY A 218 12.33 -13.80 -1.01
C GLY A 218 12.71 -12.62 -1.90
N ARG A 219 11.76 -12.07 -2.68
CA ARG A 219 12.01 -11.11 -3.76
C ARG A 219 11.20 -9.83 -3.68
N ARG A 220 10.25 -9.69 -2.76
CA ARG A 220 9.49 -8.43 -2.57
C ARG A 220 9.47 -7.99 -1.12
N ALA A 221 9.44 -6.68 -0.93
CA ALA A 221 9.53 -6.03 0.36
C ALA A 221 8.77 -4.70 0.33
N ARG A 222 7.46 -4.74 0.06
CA ARG A 222 6.62 -3.54 -0.02
C ARG A 222 5.85 -3.36 1.28
N ILE A 223 6.25 -2.40 2.11
CA ILE A 223 5.50 -2.05 3.33
C ILE A 223 4.20 -1.39 2.91
N ASN A 224 3.08 -1.93 3.41
CA ASN A 224 1.74 -1.41 3.17
C ASN A 224 1.27 -0.52 4.29
N SER A 225 1.67 -0.80 5.53
CA SER A 225 1.37 0.00 6.71
C SER A 225 2.39 -0.23 7.82
N VAL A 226 2.49 0.76 8.70
CA VAL A 226 3.29 0.74 9.92
C VAL A 226 2.41 1.24 11.06
N ILE A 227 2.42 0.54 12.20
CA ILE A 227 1.76 0.96 13.43
C ILE A 227 2.78 1.04 14.57
N LYS A 228 2.56 1.99 15.48
CA LYS A 228 3.40 2.15 16.66
C LYS A 228 3.08 1.04 17.66
N GLU A 229 4.11 0.38 18.15
CA GLU A 229 4.04 -0.57 19.28
C GLU A 229 5.00 -0.07 20.36
N ASN A 230 4.75 -0.41 21.64
CA ASN A 230 5.49 0.04 22.84
C ASN A 230 6.85 0.72 22.57
N ASP A 231 7.85 -0.05 22.17
CA ASP A 231 9.25 0.34 21.98
C ASP A 231 9.69 0.38 20.51
N GLY A 232 8.76 0.30 19.55
CA GLY A 232 9.11 0.27 18.13
C GLY A 232 7.93 0.40 17.20
N TRP A 233 8.02 -0.25 16.06
CA TRP A 233 7.11 -0.11 14.94
C TRP A 233 6.94 -1.45 14.26
N LEU A 234 5.69 -1.92 14.21
CA LEU A 234 5.31 -3.10 13.44
C LEU A 234 4.92 -2.66 12.03
N ALA A 235 5.53 -3.27 11.02
CA ALA A 235 5.17 -3.08 9.63
C ALA A 235 4.53 -4.33 9.04
N LEU A 236 3.45 -4.13 8.28
CA LEU A 236 2.83 -5.15 7.44
C LEU A 236 3.28 -4.94 6.01
N TYR A 237 3.76 -5.99 5.36
CA TYR A 237 4.35 -5.90 4.02
C TYR A 237 3.85 -6.99 3.06
N ASP A 238 3.83 -6.69 1.77
CA ASP A 238 3.66 -7.67 0.70
C ASP A 238 5.03 -8.30 0.34
N GLY A 239 5.11 -9.62 0.50
CA GLY A 239 6.21 -10.47 0.09
C GLY A 239 5.85 -11.35 -1.11
N GLY A 240 6.86 -11.71 -1.91
CA GLY A 240 6.71 -12.65 -3.01
C GLY A 240 8.02 -13.37 -3.27
N ARG A 241 7.96 -14.63 -3.70
CA ARG A 241 9.08 -15.47 -4.09
C ARG A 241 9.61 -15.09 -5.47
N GLY A 242 8.83 -14.41 -6.30
CA GLY A 242 9.32 -13.88 -7.57
C GLY A 242 8.26 -13.19 -8.42
N PHE A 243 8.50 -13.20 -9.74
CA PHE A 243 7.54 -12.69 -10.72
C PHE A 243 6.24 -13.51 -10.75
N TYR A 244 6.31 -14.80 -10.42
CA TYR A 244 5.16 -15.72 -10.44
C TYR A 244 4.08 -15.36 -9.42
N ASP A 245 4.44 -14.63 -8.35
CA ASP A 245 3.48 -14.15 -7.35
C ASP A 245 2.93 -12.76 -7.69
N THR A 246 3.24 -12.20 -8.87
CA THR A 246 2.63 -10.93 -9.29
C THR A 246 1.12 -11.08 -9.26
N TYR A 247 0.45 -10.13 -8.60
CA TYR A 247 -1.00 -10.13 -8.33
C TYR A 247 -1.47 -11.02 -7.16
N GLU A 248 -0.66 -11.97 -6.69
CA GLU A 248 -0.98 -12.87 -5.56
C GLU A 248 0.16 -12.86 -4.52
N GLU A 249 0.45 -11.67 -3.98
CA GLU A 249 1.54 -11.49 -3.00
C GLU A 249 1.04 -11.71 -1.57
N TRP A 250 1.95 -12.00 -0.66
CA TRP A 250 1.61 -12.52 0.65
C TRP A 250 1.95 -11.52 1.77
N CYS A 251 1.08 -11.38 2.76
CA CYS A 251 1.35 -10.50 3.89
C CYS A 251 2.36 -11.10 4.87
N GLY A 252 3.37 -10.31 5.28
CA GLY A 252 4.31 -10.62 6.36
C GLY A 252 4.44 -9.48 7.37
N LEU A 253 5.22 -9.75 8.42
CA LEU A 253 5.52 -8.82 9.50
C LEU A 253 7.00 -8.47 9.54
N ALA A 254 7.28 -7.18 9.72
CA ALA A 254 8.62 -6.66 9.96
C ALA A 254 8.60 -5.70 11.16
N TRP A 255 9.75 -5.52 11.80
CA TRP A 255 9.91 -4.71 12.98
C TRP A 255 10.97 -3.64 12.77
N SER A 256 10.76 -2.48 13.38
CA SER A 256 11.75 -1.42 13.47
C SER A 256 11.72 -0.79 14.85
N GLU A 257 12.88 -0.59 15.47
CA GLU A 257 12.98 0.14 16.74
C GLU A 257 12.75 1.65 16.53
N ASP A 258 13.14 2.18 15.35
CA ASP A 258 13.21 3.63 15.08
C ASP A 258 12.28 4.12 13.95
N GLY A 259 11.65 3.20 13.20
CA GLY A 259 10.80 3.50 12.05
C GLY A 259 11.58 3.82 10.77
N ASN A 260 12.91 3.75 10.79
CA ASN A 260 13.79 4.12 9.67
C ASN A 260 14.52 2.92 9.04
N LYS A 261 14.53 1.76 9.71
CA LYS A 261 15.04 0.51 9.16
C LYS A 261 14.23 -0.66 9.69
N PHE A 262 13.70 -1.47 8.79
CA PHE A 262 12.85 -2.61 9.14
C PHE A 262 13.59 -3.93 8.92
N GLU A 263 13.37 -4.86 9.85
CA GLU A 263 13.89 -6.22 9.82
C GLU A 263 12.73 -7.21 9.85
N ARG A 264 12.80 -8.25 9.02
CA ARG A 264 11.74 -9.27 8.95
C ARG A 264 11.65 -10.02 10.27
N LEU A 265 10.43 -10.22 10.76
CA LEU A 265 10.23 -11.20 11.82
C LEU A 265 10.42 -12.61 11.26
N ALA A 266 10.86 -13.53 12.10
CA ALA A 266 10.99 -14.93 11.71
C ALA A 266 9.59 -15.53 11.49
N GLN A 267 9.29 -15.88 10.23
CA GLN A 267 7.99 -16.41 9.81
C GLN A 267 8.18 -17.51 8.76
N ASP A 268 7.75 -18.73 9.08
CA ASP A 268 7.80 -19.86 8.14
C ASP A 268 6.73 -19.74 7.04
N GLN A 269 5.65 -19.00 7.33
CA GLN A 269 4.51 -18.78 6.44
C GLN A 269 4.07 -17.30 6.50
N PRO A 270 3.33 -16.82 5.49
CA PRO A 270 2.63 -15.54 5.55
C PRO A 270 1.77 -15.42 6.80
N TRP A 271 1.65 -14.18 7.28
CA TRP A 271 0.93 -13.85 8.51
C TRP A 271 -0.57 -14.16 8.40
N VAL A 272 -1.14 -13.92 7.22
CA VAL A 272 -2.56 -14.10 6.91
C VAL A 272 -2.76 -14.55 5.47
N ARG A 273 -3.78 -15.38 5.21
CA ARG A 273 -4.13 -15.94 3.89
C ARG A 273 -5.64 -16.18 3.78
N SER A 274 -6.15 -16.19 2.55
CA SER A 274 -7.48 -16.69 2.22
C SER A 274 -7.42 -18.20 1.95
N PRO A 275 -8.48 -18.99 2.20
CA PRO A 275 -8.60 -20.36 1.69
C PRO A 275 -8.49 -20.47 0.16
N PHE A 276 -8.72 -19.37 -0.56
CA PHE A 276 -8.76 -19.32 -2.02
C PHE A 276 -7.53 -18.65 -2.65
N GLY A 277 -6.65 -18.03 -1.85
CA GLY A 277 -5.51 -17.28 -2.36
C GLY A 277 -4.88 -16.36 -1.33
N CYS A 278 -4.43 -15.19 -1.78
CA CYS A 278 -3.73 -14.26 -0.90
C CYS A 278 -4.67 -13.37 -0.06
N VAL A 279 -4.07 -12.79 0.98
CA VAL A 279 -4.57 -11.59 1.67
C VAL A 279 -3.43 -10.59 1.59
N ARG A 280 -3.66 -9.47 0.90
CA ARG A 280 -2.59 -8.56 0.47
C ARG A 280 -2.97 -7.11 0.66
N TYR A 281 -1.97 -6.22 0.50
CA TYR A 281 -2.13 -4.80 0.79
C TYR A 281 -2.65 -4.50 2.20
N VAL A 282 -2.32 -5.37 3.17
CA VAL A 282 -2.87 -5.28 4.53
C VAL A 282 -2.45 -3.95 5.16
N TYR A 283 -3.46 -3.12 5.43
CA TYR A 283 -3.31 -1.77 5.92
C TYR A 283 -3.96 -1.66 7.31
N ALA A 284 -3.14 -1.43 8.33
CA ALA A 284 -3.59 -1.23 9.70
C ALA A 284 -3.81 0.27 9.98
N GLN A 285 -5.08 0.66 10.17
CA GLN A 285 -5.45 1.98 10.69
C GLN A 285 -5.70 1.88 12.18
N ASP A 286 -4.78 2.43 12.99
CA ASP A 286 -4.94 2.51 14.44
C ASP A 286 -5.81 3.73 14.81
N SER A 287 -6.87 3.50 15.59
CA SER A 287 -7.77 4.54 16.14
C SER A 287 -7.53 4.81 17.63
N GLY A 288 -6.60 4.08 18.26
CA GLY A 288 -6.33 4.09 19.70
C GLY A 288 -7.13 3.04 20.46
N ALA A 289 -8.43 2.90 20.19
CA ALA A 289 -9.28 1.87 20.81
C ALA A 289 -9.31 0.56 20.00
N HIS A 290 -9.21 0.68 18.68
CA HIS A 290 -9.23 -0.44 17.75
C HIS A 290 -8.20 -0.25 16.64
N VAL A 291 -7.73 -1.37 16.09
CA VAL A 291 -7.00 -1.43 14.83
C VAL A 291 -7.94 -1.98 13.76
N TYR A 292 -8.13 -1.20 12.70
CA TYR A 292 -8.89 -1.59 11.52
C TYR A 292 -7.90 -2.12 10.48
N PHE A 293 -7.95 -3.42 10.21
CA PHE A 293 -7.15 -4.05 9.17
C PHE A 293 -7.95 -4.10 7.88
N TYR A 294 -7.62 -3.24 6.93
CA TYR A 294 -8.17 -3.25 5.59
C TYR A 294 -7.29 -4.07 4.66
N TYR A 295 -7.85 -4.93 3.80
CA TYR A 295 -7.05 -5.81 2.94
C TYR A 295 -7.81 -6.25 1.69
N GLU A 296 -7.07 -6.54 0.63
CA GLU A 296 -7.59 -7.31 -0.51
C GLU A 296 -7.67 -8.78 -0.11
N TYR A 297 -8.78 -9.43 -0.45
CA TYR A 297 -9.03 -10.83 -0.15
C TYR A 297 -9.41 -11.59 -1.42
N THR A 298 -8.67 -12.66 -1.73
CA THR A 298 -9.02 -13.54 -2.85
C THR A 298 -10.27 -14.36 -2.52
N ARG A 299 -11.30 -14.22 -3.35
CA ARG A 299 -12.57 -14.96 -3.30
C ARG A 299 -12.44 -16.33 -3.98
N GLU A 300 -13.44 -17.19 -3.76
CA GLU A 300 -13.51 -18.53 -4.36
C GLU A 300 -13.46 -18.51 -5.89
N ASP A 301 -14.06 -17.49 -6.52
CA ASP A 301 -14.04 -17.31 -7.97
C ASP A 301 -12.71 -16.70 -8.49
N GLY A 302 -11.76 -16.36 -7.60
CA GLY A 302 -10.48 -15.74 -7.93
C GLY A 302 -10.52 -14.22 -8.11
N SER A 303 -11.69 -13.58 -7.96
CA SER A 303 -11.77 -12.11 -7.86
C SER A 303 -11.29 -11.64 -6.48
N HIS A 304 -10.98 -10.35 -6.32
CA HIS A 304 -10.55 -9.79 -5.03
C HIS A 304 -11.52 -8.71 -4.58
N ASP A 305 -12.14 -8.93 -3.42
CA ASP A 305 -12.90 -7.89 -2.72
C ASP A 305 -12.02 -7.15 -1.71
N LEU A 306 -12.47 -5.96 -1.33
CA LEU A 306 -11.84 -5.18 -0.27
C LEU A 306 -12.61 -5.43 1.03
N ARG A 307 -11.90 -5.84 2.08
CA ARG A 307 -12.47 -6.15 3.40
C ARG A 307 -11.86 -5.34 4.51
N VAL A 308 -12.55 -5.32 5.65
CA VAL A 308 -12.04 -4.85 6.93
C VAL A 308 -12.25 -5.88 8.04
N SER A 309 -11.26 -6.03 8.91
CA SER A 309 -11.35 -6.73 10.19
C SER A 309 -10.97 -5.78 11.32
N VAL A 310 -11.79 -5.73 12.37
CA VAL A 310 -11.57 -4.81 13.50
C VAL A 310 -11.08 -5.60 14.71
N VAL A 311 -9.94 -5.18 15.26
CA VAL A 311 -9.32 -5.81 16.43
C VAL A 311 -9.22 -4.78 17.56
N ASN A 312 -9.51 -5.18 18.79
CA ASN A 312 -9.35 -4.29 19.94
C ASN A 312 -7.88 -3.99 20.21
N ARG A 313 -7.54 -2.72 20.41
CA ARG A 313 -6.22 -2.32 20.88
C ARG A 313 -6.08 -2.72 22.35
N ARG A 314 -4.91 -3.25 22.73
CA ARG A 314 -4.55 -3.54 24.12
C ARG A 314 -3.73 -2.40 24.69
#